data_AF-A0A244EJ20-F1
#
_entry.id   AF-A0A244EJ20-F1
#
_cell.length_a   1.000
_cell.length_b   1.000
_cell.length_c   1.000
_cell.angle_alpha   90.00
_cell.angle_beta   90.00
_cell.angle_gamma   90.00
#
_symmetry.space_group_name_H-M   'P 1'
#
loop_
_entity.id
_entity.type
_entity.pdbx_description
1 polymer ?
#
loop_
_entity_poly.entity_id
_entity_poly.type
_entity_poly.pdbx_seq_one_letter_code
_entity_poly.pdbx_strand_id
1 'polypeptide(L)'
;MGYDARISFEVTIREGVTREAVEAALKPLLDDSKFDLLDHDDPLEERLAALVDGILIVRADISAGYNFHDHVFLPVVEAVGELADDAFEATLENQDTGDAEERYTTVIAGPAHLIPEYKTRTARWGLRVEDIALPLSSRGWPLENIATRECMTIAAFPKDGHHTDAVSRVSVDLVGLDLDDARRDRIGRLAVLLAREIAGEELILHPRPGYGAAERVLDAAGDALRAVNDYDAGLNAGTGRPPEAADYQVLLDLVKSGLGRVREEAVARSNAVVAIESDTEQASAPRG
;
A
#
# COMPACT_ATOMS: atom_id res chain seq x y z
N MET A 1 16.79 40.47 1.16
CA MET A 1 16.16 39.79 2.32
C MET A 1 16.23 38.31 2.01
N GLY A 2 16.69 37.52 2.97
CA GLY A 2 16.91 36.08 2.85
C GLY A 2 16.43 35.39 4.11
N TYR A 3 16.77 34.11 4.26
CA TYR A 3 16.49 33.32 5.45
C TYR A 3 17.70 32.44 5.79
N ASP A 4 17.81 32.03 7.05
CA ASP A 4 18.83 31.07 7.45
C ASP A 4 18.37 29.66 7.08
N ALA A 5 19.19 28.97 6.29
CA ALA A 5 18.88 27.68 5.72
C ALA A 5 19.90 26.63 6.16
N ARG A 6 19.41 25.43 6.49
CA ARG A 6 20.25 24.24 6.68
C ARG A 6 20.00 23.26 5.56
N ILE A 7 21.05 22.86 4.86
CA ILE A 7 21.01 21.84 3.83
C ILE A 7 21.68 20.59 4.37
N SER A 8 21.05 19.43 4.14
CA SER A 8 21.68 18.15 4.45
C SER A 8 21.29 17.06 3.47
N PHE A 9 22.28 16.34 2.95
CA PHE A 9 22.07 15.06 2.28
C PHE A 9 23.34 14.22 2.29
N GLU A 10 23.15 12.91 2.20
CA GLU A 10 24.20 11.91 2.05
C GLU A 10 23.84 11.01 0.87
N VAL A 11 24.81 10.75 -0.01
CA VAL A 11 24.57 9.99 -1.23
C VAL A 11 25.79 9.16 -1.60
N THR A 12 25.55 7.92 -2.01
CA THR A 12 26.59 7.07 -2.60
C THR A 12 26.71 7.40 -4.09
N ILE A 13 27.92 7.75 -4.51
CA ILE A 13 28.25 8.10 -5.89
C ILE A 13 28.60 6.84 -6.68
N ARG A 14 28.11 6.75 -7.93
CA ARG A 14 28.35 5.61 -8.81
C ARG A 14 29.85 5.41 -9.08
N GLU A 15 30.25 4.15 -9.18
CA GLU A 15 31.62 3.78 -9.56
C GLU A 15 32.01 4.41 -10.92
N GLY A 16 33.21 4.99 -10.98
CA GLY A 16 33.74 5.63 -12.19
C GLY A 16 33.40 7.11 -12.37
N VAL A 17 32.58 7.70 -11.49
CA VAL A 17 32.39 9.16 -11.44
C VAL A 17 33.63 9.82 -10.82
N THR A 18 34.12 10.89 -11.45
CA THR A 18 35.32 11.59 -10.96
C THR A 18 34.96 12.68 -9.94
N ARG A 19 35.94 13.07 -9.13
CA ARG A 19 35.78 14.18 -8.17
C ARG A 19 35.39 15.47 -8.87
N GLU A 20 35.93 15.75 -10.04
CA GLU A 20 35.62 16.96 -10.82
C GLU A 20 34.17 16.97 -11.30
N ALA A 21 33.58 15.81 -11.60
CA ALA A 21 32.16 15.71 -11.95
C ALA A 21 31.27 16.02 -10.74
N VAL A 22 31.64 15.52 -9.56
CA VAL A 22 30.95 15.83 -8.30
C VAL A 22 31.06 17.32 -7.96
N GLU A 23 32.25 17.90 -8.07
CA GLU A 23 32.48 19.32 -7.86
C GLU A 23 31.69 20.18 -8.85
N ALA A 24 31.62 19.79 -10.13
CA ALA A 24 30.82 20.47 -11.14
C ALA A 24 29.31 20.42 -10.82
N ALA A 25 28.81 19.31 -10.29
CA ALA A 25 27.41 19.19 -9.87
C ALA A 25 27.08 20.06 -8.65
N LEU A 26 28.02 20.18 -7.70
CA LEU A 26 27.88 21.00 -6.51
C LEU A 26 28.16 22.49 -6.74
N LYS A 27 28.73 22.85 -7.89
CA LYS A 27 29.24 24.20 -8.17
C LYS A 27 28.29 25.34 -7.80
N PRO A 28 26.97 25.30 -8.12
CA PRO A 28 26.06 26.36 -7.69
C PRO A 28 26.04 26.58 -6.18
N LEU A 29 26.13 25.52 -5.38
CA LEU A 29 26.17 25.60 -3.92
C LEU A 29 27.54 26.10 -3.43
N LEU A 30 28.63 25.55 -3.97
CA LEU A 30 30.00 25.93 -3.59
C LEU A 30 30.28 27.41 -3.89
N ASP A 31 29.88 27.89 -5.07
CA ASP A 31 30.07 29.28 -5.50
C ASP A 31 29.22 30.25 -4.65
N ASP A 32 27.96 29.92 -4.37
CA ASP A 32 27.04 30.76 -3.59
C ASP A 32 27.46 30.86 -2.12
N SER A 33 27.85 29.73 -1.54
CA SER A 33 28.15 29.60 -0.10
C SER A 33 29.64 29.76 0.24
N LYS A 34 30.49 29.85 -0.79
CA LYS A 34 31.94 30.12 -0.72
C LYS A 34 32.72 29.11 0.11
N PHE A 35 32.50 27.83 -0.15
CA PHE A 35 33.28 26.74 0.45
C PHE A 35 33.66 25.70 -0.61
N ASP A 36 34.67 24.89 -0.30
CA ASP A 36 35.24 23.92 -1.23
C ASP A 36 34.75 22.49 -0.93
N LEU A 37 34.82 21.62 -1.94
CA LEU A 37 34.66 20.19 -1.74
C LEU A 37 35.90 19.63 -1.03
N LEU A 38 35.72 18.98 0.12
CA LEU A 38 36.76 18.34 0.91
C LEU A 38 36.93 16.86 0.57
N ASP A 39 38.05 16.28 0.97
CA ASP A 39 38.40 14.86 0.83
C ASP A 39 38.27 14.08 2.15
N HIS A 40 37.77 14.73 3.19
CA HIS A 40 37.53 14.18 4.52
C HIS A 40 36.25 14.75 5.11
N ASP A 41 35.61 13.99 5.99
CA ASP A 41 34.46 14.43 6.78
C ASP A 41 34.96 15.14 8.05
N ASP A 42 34.61 16.42 8.23
CA ASP A 42 34.76 17.14 9.49
C ASP A 42 33.37 17.45 10.07
N PRO A 43 32.97 16.78 11.18
CA PRO A 43 31.67 17.01 11.81
C PRO A 43 31.57 18.33 12.56
N LEU A 44 32.66 19.08 12.72
CA LEU A 44 32.68 20.38 13.40
C LEU A 44 32.51 21.56 12.44
N GLU A 45 32.61 21.34 11.13
CA GLU A 45 32.43 22.38 10.11
C GLU A 45 30.95 22.74 9.95
N GLU A 46 30.65 24.05 10.06
CA GLU A 46 29.30 24.59 9.82
C GLU A 46 28.88 24.44 8.34
N ARG A 47 29.86 24.32 7.44
CA ARG A 47 29.67 24.13 6.00
C ARG A 47 30.64 23.08 5.48
N LEU A 48 30.07 21.95 5.12
CA LEU A 48 30.78 20.79 4.62
C LEU A 48 30.15 20.30 3.33
N ALA A 49 30.97 20.15 2.30
CA ALA A 49 30.77 19.14 1.28
C ALA A 49 32.01 18.26 1.28
N ALA A 50 31.86 16.95 1.46
CA ALA A 50 32.97 16.01 1.52
C ALA A 50 32.66 14.80 0.64
N LEU A 51 33.65 14.39 -0.17
CA LEU A 51 33.60 13.13 -0.91
C LEU A 51 34.63 12.19 -0.31
N VAL A 52 34.16 11.19 0.44
CA VAL A 52 34.99 10.22 1.18
C VAL A 52 34.53 8.81 0.81
N ASP A 53 35.45 7.98 0.31
CA ASP A 53 35.17 6.57 -0.04
C ASP A 53 33.95 6.36 -0.96
N GLY A 54 33.70 7.30 -1.87
CA GLY A 54 32.54 7.25 -2.80
C GLY A 54 31.24 7.76 -2.20
N ILE A 55 31.24 8.22 -0.95
CA ILE A 55 30.09 8.84 -0.29
C ILE A 55 30.27 10.36 -0.33
N LEU A 56 29.29 11.05 -0.89
CA LEU A 56 29.18 12.49 -0.83
C LEU A 56 28.29 12.87 0.36
N ILE A 57 28.83 13.67 1.27
CA ILE A 57 28.14 14.23 2.43
C ILE A 57 28.07 15.74 2.24
N VAL A 58 26.87 16.30 2.28
CA VAL A 58 26.66 17.75 2.26
C VAL A 58 25.89 18.16 3.51
N ARG A 59 26.44 19.10 4.27
CA ARG A 59 25.84 19.73 5.45
C ARG A 59 26.23 21.19 5.47
N ALA A 60 25.31 22.12 5.29
CA ALA A 60 25.66 23.53 5.25
C ALA A 60 24.61 24.42 5.88
N ASP A 61 25.04 25.22 6.87
CA ASP A 61 24.28 26.34 7.42
C ASP A 61 24.64 27.62 6.65
N ILE A 62 23.66 28.19 5.94
CA ILE A 62 23.87 29.29 4.99
C ILE A 62 22.78 30.36 5.13
N SER A 63 23.10 31.59 4.74
CA SER A 63 22.11 32.65 4.58
C SER A 63 21.65 32.68 3.12
N ALA A 64 20.44 32.20 2.87
CA ALA A 64 19.90 31.93 1.54
C ALA A 64 18.94 33.02 1.06
N GLY A 65 18.92 33.31 -0.24
CA GLY A 65 17.86 34.12 -0.85
C GLY A 65 16.53 33.36 -0.92
N TYR A 66 15.39 34.05 -0.99
CA TYR A 66 14.07 33.38 -1.10
C TYR A 66 13.91 32.49 -2.35
N ASN A 67 14.76 32.68 -3.36
CA ASN A 67 14.79 31.90 -4.59
C ASN A 67 15.85 30.77 -4.57
N PHE A 68 16.52 30.55 -3.42
CA PHE A 68 17.59 29.56 -3.27
C PHE A 68 17.15 28.14 -3.61
N HIS A 69 15.91 27.78 -3.26
CA HIS A 69 15.34 26.47 -3.59
C HIS A 69 15.45 26.19 -5.10
N ASP A 70 14.94 27.11 -5.93
CA ASP A 70 14.82 26.91 -7.37
C ASP A 70 16.13 27.13 -8.13
N HIS A 71 17.02 28.00 -7.62
CA HIS A 71 18.26 28.37 -8.32
C HIS A 71 19.50 27.60 -7.87
N VAL A 72 19.51 27.04 -6.67
CA VAL A 72 20.68 26.37 -6.10
C VAL A 72 20.32 24.97 -5.61
N PHE A 73 19.42 24.85 -4.63
CA PHE A 73 19.16 23.57 -3.98
C PHE A 73 18.66 22.49 -4.94
N LEU A 74 17.54 22.73 -5.62
CA LEU A 74 16.94 21.75 -6.52
C LEU A 74 17.89 21.40 -7.69
N PRO A 75 18.50 22.36 -8.41
CA PRO A 75 19.47 22.04 -9.46
C PRO A 75 20.67 21.22 -8.98
N VAL A 76 21.19 21.49 -7.77
CA VAL A 76 22.31 20.72 -7.20
C VAL A 76 21.87 19.30 -6.87
N VAL A 77 20.72 19.13 -6.23
CA VAL A 77 20.19 17.80 -5.85
C VAL A 77 19.91 16.95 -7.10
N GLU A 78 19.35 17.54 -8.16
CA GLU A 78 19.12 16.86 -9.44
C GLU A 78 20.45 16.48 -10.13
N ALA A 79 21.41 17.40 -10.19
CA ALA A 79 22.71 17.14 -10.80
C ALA A 79 23.48 16.03 -10.06
N VAL A 80 23.43 16.01 -8.73
CA VAL A 80 23.99 14.93 -7.90
C VAL A 80 23.21 13.63 -8.10
N GLY A 81 21.89 13.70 -8.28
CA GLY A 81 21.03 12.55 -8.60
C GLY A 81 21.45 11.78 -9.85
N GLU A 82 21.93 12.46 -10.89
CA GLU A 82 22.44 11.82 -12.10
C GLU A 82 23.75 11.03 -11.87
N LEU A 83 24.53 11.43 -10.86
CA LEU A 83 25.79 10.80 -10.48
C LEU A 83 25.63 9.70 -9.43
N ALA A 84 24.48 9.64 -8.77
CA ALA A 84 24.22 8.73 -7.67
C ALA A 84 24.11 7.26 -8.13
N ASP A 85 24.47 6.37 -7.22
CA ASP A 85 24.31 4.92 -7.37
C ASP A 85 22.90 4.46 -6.94
N ASP A 86 22.35 5.07 -5.88
CA ASP A 86 20.99 4.83 -5.36
C ASP A 86 20.19 6.14 -5.25
N ALA A 87 18.89 6.04 -5.06
CA ALA A 87 18.05 7.17 -4.71
C ALA A 87 18.33 7.62 -3.26
N PHE A 88 18.29 8.93 -3.04
CA PHE A 88 18.56 9.56 -1.76
C PHE A 88 17.57 10.70 -1.49
N GLU A 89 17.56 11.15 -0.24
CA GLU A 89 16.75 12.26 0.23
C GLU A 89 17.64 13.46 0.57
N ALA A 90 17.26 14.63 0.09
CA ALA A 90 17.88 15.89 0.43
C ALA A 90 16.89 16.80 1.15
N THR A 91 17.36 17.40 2.23
CA THR A 91 16.54 18.27 3.08
C THR A 91 17.08 19.70 3.02
N LEU A 92 16.16 20.64 2.85
CA LEU A 92 16.34 22.06 3.02
C LEU A 92 15.45 22.52 4.18
N GLU A 93 16.07 22.95 5.27
CA GLU A 93 15.41 23.46 6.47
C GLU A 93 15.47 24.98 6.50
N ASN A 94 14.33 25.65 6.67
CA ASN A 94 14.24 27.08 6.97
C ASN A 94 14.28 27.29 8.49
N GLN A 95 15.40 27.82 9.00
CA GLN A 95 15.63 27.99 10.43
C GLN A 95 14.88 29.18 11.04
N ASP A 96 14.34 30.08 10.20
CA ASP A 96 13.64 31.29 10.65
C ASP A 96 12.16 31.06 10.94
N THR A 97 11.56 29.95 10.49
CA THR A 97 10.15 29.66 10.74
C THR A 97 9.94 28.81 11.99
N GLY A 98 8.92 29.16 12.77
CA GLY A 98 8.44 28.39 13.92
C GLY A 98 7.45 27.28 13.56
N ASP A 99 6.96 27.24 12.32
CA ASP A 99 6.04 26.22 11.83
C ASP A 99 6.82 25.00 11.31
N ALA A 100 6.56 23.83 11.90
CA ALA A 100 7.25 22.59 11.53
C ALA A 100 6.94 22.13 10.09
N GLU A 101 5.77 22.46 9.54
CA GLU A 101 5.38 22.06 8.19
C GLU A 101 6.01 22.97 7.13
N GLU A 102 6.21 24.26 7.43
CA GLU A 102 6.91 25.21 6.55
C GLU A 102 8.43 25.15 6.72
N ARG A 103 8.92 24.44 7.74
CA ARG A 103 10.33 24.36 8.08
C ARG A 103 11.11 23.46 7.14
N TYR A 104 10.55 22.34 6.68
CA TYR A 104 11.31 21.34 5.93
C TYR A 104 10.80 21.18 4.50
N THR A 105 11.69 21.40 3.54
CA THR A 105 11.50 20.97 2.16
C THR A 105 12.36 19.75 1.90
N THR A 106 11.73 18.67 1.43
CA THR A 106 12.42 17.42 1.11
C THR A 106 12.33 17.15 -0.40
N VAL A 107 13.47 16.83 -1.01
CA VAL A 107 13.57 16.39 -2.42
C VAL A 107 14.17 15.00 -2.46
N ILE A 108 13.58 14.11 -3.28
CA ILE A 108 14.11 12.77 -3.54
C ILE A 108 14.70 12.74 -4.94
N ALA A 109 15.98 12.41 -5.06
CA ALA A 109 16.72 12.34 -6.31
C ALA A 109 17.53 11.05 -6.43
N GLY A 110 18.09 10.79 -7.61
CA GLY A 110 18.84 9.58 -7.94
C GLY A 110 18.38 8.94 -9.24
N PRO A 111 18.81 7.70 -9.55
CA PRO A 111 18.41 7.02 -10.76
C PRO A 111 16.88 6.85 -10.85
N ALA A 112 16.29 7.31 -11.95
CA ALA A 112 14.83 7.40 -12.11
C ALA A 112 14.07 6.08 -11.87
N HIS A 113 14.71 4.94 -12.13
CA HIS A 113 14.14 3.62 -11.91
C HIS A 113 14.16 3.15 -10.45
N LEU A 114 14.99 3.75 -9.59
CA LEU A 114 15.11 3.42 -8.17
C LEU A 114 14.27 4.34 -7.27
N ILE A 115 13.94 5.55 -7.73
CA ILE A 115 13.09 6.51 -7.00
C ILE A 115 11.74 5.90 -6.55
N PRO A 116 11.00 5.13 -7.38
CA PRO A 116 9.74 4.52 -6.95
C PRO A 116 9.93 3.50 -5.82
N GLU A 117 10.99 2.70 -5.87
CA GLU A 117 11.29 1.70 -4.83
C GLU A 117 11.72 2.37 -3.52
N TYR A 118 12.57 3.41 -3.62
CA TYR A 118 12.94 4.26 -2.49
C TYR A 118 11.71 4.88 -1.83
N LYS A 119 10.84 5.53 -2.62
CA LYS A 119 9.57 6.09 -2.15
C LYS A 119 8.67 5.04 -1.51
N THR A 120 8.63 3.82 -2.03
CA THR A 120 7.81 2.74 -1.45
C THR A 120 8.36 2.29 -0.10
N ARG A 121 9.69 2.16 0.01
CA ARG A 121 10.39 1.79 1.24
C ARG A 121 10.21 2.86 2.33
N THR A 122 10.31 4.15 1.98
CA THR A 122 10.08 5.27 2.92
C THR A 122 8.59 5.49 3.21
N ALA A 123 7.70 5.29 2.22
CA ALA A 123 6.25 5.39 2.39
C ALA A 123 5.64 4.28 3.27
N ARG A 124 6.38 3.20 3.60
CA ARG A 124 6.01 2.31 4.72
C ARG A 124 5.73 3.10 6.02
N TRP A 125 6.22 4.32 6.12
CA TRP A 125 5.97 5.24 7.24
C TRP A 125 5.14 6.48 6.87
N GLY A 126 4.71 6.66 5.60
CA GLY A 126 4.23 7.95 5.09
C GLY A 126 2.86 7.99 4.40
N LEU A 127 2.21 6.85 4.13
CA LEU A 127 0.83 6.89 3.61
C LEU A 127 -0.12 7.30 4.74
N ARG A 128 -0.46 8.61 4.81
CA ARG A 128 -1.55 9.12 5.64
C ARG A 128 -2.88 8.74 5.01
N VAL A 129 -3.23 7.47 5.22
CA VAL A 129 -4.42 6.86 4.62
C VAL A 129 -5.71 7.56 5.07
N GLU A 130 -5.66 8.26 6.20
CA GLU A 130 -6.74 9.06 6.78
C GLU A 130 -7.38 10.10 5.83
N ASP A 131 -6.63 10.62 4.85
CA ASP A 131 -7.13 11.56 3.83
C ASP A 131 -7.94 10.89 2.71
N ILE A 132 -7.92 9.56 2.63
CA ILE A 132 -8.68 8.80 1.63
C ILE A 132 -10.12 8.64 2.11
N ALA A 133 -10.97 9.57 1.70
CA ALA A 133 -12.40 9.50 1.90
C ALA A 133 -13.10 8.83 0.70
N LEU A 134 -14.23 8.20 0.96
CA LEU A 134 -15.16 7.84 -0.10
C LEU A 134 -15.68 9.13 -0.78
N PRO A 135 -15.76 9.18 -2.13
CA PRO A 135 -16.42 10.28 -2.81
C PRO A 135 -17.82 10.51 -2.26
N LEU A 136 -18.28 11.77 -2.19
CA LEU A 136 -19.63 12.13 -1.71
C LEU A 136 -20.76 11.41 -2.47
N SER A 137 -20.49 10.94 -3.68
CA SER A 137 -21.44 10.19 -4.51
C SER A 137 -21.52 8.70 -4.18
N SER A 138 -20.61 8.18 -3.35
CA SER A 138 -20.56 6.75 -3.00
C SER A 138 -21.86 6.32 -2.33
N ARG A 139 -22.34 5.13 -2.69
CA ARG A 139 -23.55 4.54 -2.11
C ARG A 139 -23.20 3.20 -1.49
N GLY A 140 -23.74 2.86 -0.33
CA GLY A 140 -23.45 1.58 0.31
C GLY A 140 -22.92 1.76 1.73
N TRP A 141 -22.09 0.83 2.17
CA TRP A 141 -21.62 0.82 3.55
C TRP A 141 -20.55 1.89 3.79
N PRO A 142 -20.60 2.58 4.95
CA PRO A 142 -19.51 3.45 5.39
C PRO A 142 -18.19 2.68 5.48
N LEU A 143 -17.07 3.37 5.28
CA LEU A 143 -15.76 2.74 5.24
C LEU A 143 -15.40 2.14 6.59
N GLU A 144 -15.75 2.80 7.70
CA GLU A 144 -15.56 2.26 9.05
C GLU A 144 -16.29 0.92 9.25
N ASN A 145 -17.44 0.73 8.61
CA ASN A 145 -18.24 -0.49 8.74
C ASN A 145 -17.74 -1.62 7.83
N ILE A 146 -17.01 -1.29 6.77
CA ILE A 146 -16.39 -2.27 5.87
C ILE A 146 -15.04 -2.72 6.40
N ALA A 147 -14.26 -1.79 6.98
CA ALA A 147 -12.97 -2.09 7.58
C ALA A 147 -13.07 -3.14 8.71
N THR A 148 -14.19 -3.19 9.43
CA THR A 148 -14.44 -4.20 10.47
C THR A 148 -14.73 -5.61 9.91
N ARG A 149 -14.87 -5.77 8.59
CA ARG A 149 -15.18 -7.06 7.97
C ARG A 149 -13.91 -7.81 7.58
N GLU A 150 -13.98 -9.13 7.68
CA GLU A 150 -12.93 -10.02 7.15
C GLU A 150 -12.93 -10.04 5.63
N CYS A 151 -14.03 -9.67 4.98
CA CYS A 151 -14.11 -9.57 3.54
C CYS A 151 -14.80 -8.27 3.15
N MET A 152 -14.24 -7.60 2.15
CA MET A 152 -14.78 -6.35 1.62
C MET A 152 -14.78 -6.36 0.11
N THR A 153 -15.77 -5.72 -0.49
CA THR A 153 -15.84 -5.51 -1.93
C THR A 153 -16.22 -4.08 -2.23
N ILE A 154 -15.43 -3.43 -3.09
CA ILE A 154 -15.75 -2.15 -3.67
C ILE A 154 -16.22 -2.40 -5.09
N ALA A 155 -17.53 -2.28 -5.29
CA ALA A 155 -18.14 -2.34 -6.60
C ALA A 155 -18.29 -0.94 -7.19
N ALA A 156 -18.62 -0.84 -8.48
CA ALA A 156 -18.94 0.42 -9.11
C ALA A 156 -20.11 0.25 -10.10
N PHE A 157 -20.93 1.29 -10.23
CA PHE A 157 -22.05 1.33 -11.18
C PHE A 157 -22.16 2.73 -11.83
N PRO A 158 -22.81 2.85 -12.99
CA PRO A 158 -23.02 4.13 -13.65
C PRO A 158 -23.81 5.12 -12.77
N LYS A 159 -23.58 6.42 -12.92
CA LYS A 159 -24.23 7.46 -12.12
C LYS A 159 -25.77 7.40 -12.14
N ASP A 160 -26.32 7.03 -13.30
CA ASP A 160 -27.75 6.88 -13.55
C ASP A 160 -28.25 5.42 -13.37
N GLY A 161 -27.35 4.50 -13.02
CA GLY A 161 -27.66 3.09 -12.80
C GLY A 161 -28.18 2.79 -11.40
N HIS A 162 -28.76 1.61 -11.23
CA HIS A 162 -29.14 1.12 -9.91
C HIS A 162 -27.96 0.38 -9.25
N HIS A 163 -27.92 0.37 -7.92
CA HIS A 163 -26.87 -0.35 -7.16
C HIS A 163 -26.90 -1.87 -7.42
N THR A 164 -28.01 -2.41 -7.93
CA THR A 164 -28.15 -3.79 -8.39
C THR A 164 -27.28 -4.10 -9.62
N ASP A 165 -26.90 -3.07 -10.38
CA ASP A 165 -26.05 -3.17 -11.58
C ASP A 165 -24.55 -3.04 -11.22
N ALA A 166 -24.22 -3.02 -9.91
CA ALA A 166 -22.86 -2.78 -9.45
C ALA A 166 -21.93 -3.96 -9.74
N VAL A 167 -20.88 -3.66 -10.50
CA VAL A 167 -19.82 -4.60 -10.89
C VAL A 167 -18.67 -4.47 -9.88
N SER A 168 -18.25 -5.60 -9.29
CA SER A 168 -17.10 -5.63 -8.39
C SER A 168 -15.83 -5.18 -9.11
N ARG A 169 -15.09 -4.23 -8.51
CA ARG A 169 -13.81 -3.75 -9.04
C ARG A 169 -12.64 -4.27 -8.21
N VAL A 170 -12.78 -4.22 -6.90
CA VAL A 170 -11.80 -4.76 -5.95
C VAL A 170 -12.53 -5.57 -4.90
N SER A 171 -12.01 -6.75 -4.61
CA SER A 171 -12.42 -7.57 -3.46
C SER A 171 -11.18 -7.93 -2.66
N VAL A 172 -11.26 -7.76 -1.35
CA VAL A 172 -10.18 -8.06 -0.42
C VAL A 172 -10.69 -9.08 0.58
N ASP A 173 -9.96 -10.19 0.69
CA ASP A 173 -10.18 -11.25 1.67
C ASP A 173 -9.06 -11.15 2.72
N LEU A 174 -9.45 -10.87 3.96
CA LEU A 174 -8.58 -10.72 5.13
C LEU A 174 -8.81 -11.84 6.15
N VAL A 175 -9.54 -12.90 5.77
CA VAL A 175 -9.82 -14.03 6.66
C VAL A 175 -8.50 -14.65 7.13
N GLY A 176 -8.37 -14.82 8.45
CA GLY A 176 -7.19 -15.43 9.06
C GLY A 176 -5.97 -14.52 9.24
N LEU A 177 -6.06 -13.24 8.84
CA LEU A 177 -4.99 -12.28 9.09
C LEU A 177 -5.14 -11.60 10.46
N ASP A 178 -4.07 -11.66 11.27
CA ASP A 178 -3.98 -10.94 12.55
C ASP A 178 -3.67 -9.46 12.31
N LEU A 179 -4.74 -8.67 12.15
CA LEU A 179 -4.67 -7.25 11.82
C LEU A 179 -5.47 -6.45 12.85
N ASP A 180 -4.81 -5.46 13.45
CA ASP A 180 -5.45 -4.43 14.26
C ASP A 180 -6.43 -3.57 13.42
N ASP A 181 -7.34 -2.87 14.10
CA ASP A 181 -8.37 -2.04 13.46
C ASP A 181 -7.76 -0.94 12.58
N ALA A 182 -6.62 -0.38 12.97
CA ALA A 182 -5.94 0.66 12.21
C ALA A 182 -5.37 0.12 10.87
N ARG A 183 -4.80 -1.08 10.86
CA ARG A 183 -4.34 -1.77 9.65
C ARG A 183 -5.51 -2.11 8.74
N ARG A 184 -6.61 -2.60 9.31
CA ARG A 184 -7.83 -2.94 8.55
C ARG A 184 -8.44 -1.71 7.90
N ASP A 185 -8.52 -0.59 8.62
CA ASP A 185 -8.97 0.69 8.07
C ASP A 185 -8.06 1.16 6.93
N ARG A 186 -6.73 1.07 7.11
CA ARG A 186 -5.78 1.40 6.03
C ARG A 186 -5.99 0.56 4.77
N ILE A 187 -6.17 -0.75 4.93
CA ILE A 187 -6.42 -1.67 3.82
C ILE A 187 -7.73 -1.32 3.11
N GLY A 188 -8.81 -1.05 3.85
CA GLY A 188 -10.09 -0.66 3.28
C GLY A 188 -9.99 0.61 2.42
N ARG A 189 -9.26 1.61 2.89
CA ARG A 189 -9.01 2.86 2.16
C ARG A 189 -8.15 2.65 0.91
N LEU A 190 -7.09 1.84 1.00
CA LEU A 190 -6.30 1.48 -0.18
C LEU A 190 -7.13 0.72 -1.22
N ALA A 191 -8.02 -0.18 -0.79
CA ALA A 191 -8.94 -0.89 -1.68
C ALA A 191 -9.92 0.08 -2.38
N VAL A 192 -10.37 1.12 -1.69
CA VAL A 192 -11.19 2.20 -2.28
C VAL A 192 -10.41 2.97 -3.34
N LEU A 193 -9.17 3.37 -3.07
CA LEU A 193 -8.33 4.05 -4.08
C LEU A 193 -8.14 3.19 -5.32
N LEU A 194 -7.77 1.92 -5.13
CA LEU A 194 -7.56 1.01 -6.24
C LEU A 194 -8.86 0.80 -7.04
N ALA A 195 -10.00 0.68 -6.36
CA ALA A 195 -11.29 0.55 -7.02
C ALA A 195 -11.67 1.82 -7.81
N ARG A 196 -11.33 3.00 -7.30
CA ARG A 196 -11.53 4.28 -7.99
C ARG A 196 -10.70 4.36 -9.26
N GLU A 197 -9.43 3.98 -9.18
CA GLU A 197 -8.51 3.96 -10.32
C GLU A 197 -9.04 3.01 -11.42
N ILE A 198 -9.52 1.83 -11.05
CA ILE A 198 -10.10 0.86 -12.00
C ILE A 198 -11.44 1.35 -12.58
N ALA A 199 -12.28 1.98 -11.77
CA ALA A 199 -13.63 2.38 -12.16
C ALA A 199 -13.66 3.66 -13.02
N GLY A 200 -12.64 4.52 -12.90
CA GLY A 200 -12.65 5.86 -13.48
C GLY A 200 -13.54 6.85 -12.70
N GLU A 201 -13.47 8.13 -13.08
CA GLU A 201 -14.10 9.20 -12.31
C GLU A 201 -15.64 9.21 -12.37
N GLU A 202 -16.20 8.70 -13.47
CA GLU A 202 -17.62 8.81 -13.81
C GLU A 202 -18.52 7.80 -13.08
N LEU A 203 -17.94 6.68 -12.60
CA LEU A 203 -18.69 5.64 -11.91
C LEU A 203 -18.83 5.96 -10.42
N ILE A 204 -19.99 5.60 -9.86
CA ILE A 204 -20.25 5.66 -8.43
C ILE A 204 -19.68 4.42 -7.77
N LEU A 205 -18.87 4.60 -6.72
CA LEU A 205 -18.39 3.50 -5.90
C LEU A 205 -19.51 2.98 -4.99
N HIS A 206 -19.55 1.66 -4.86
CA HIS A 206 -20.48 0.92 -4.04
C HIS A 206 -19.78 -0.04 -3.09
N PRO A 207 -19.31 0.47 -1.93
CA PRO A 207 -18.70 -0.36 -0.90
C PRO A 207 -19.75 -1.29 -0.27
N ARG A 208 -19.44 -2.59 -0.19
CA ARG A 208 -20.32 -3.62 0.38
C ARG A 208 -19.51 -4.69 1.13
N PRO A 209 -20.13 -5.41 2.08
CA PRO A 209 -19.53 -6.62 2.65
C PRO A 209 -19.07 -7.55 1.52
N GLY A 210 -17.83 -8.02 1.62
CA GLY A 210 -17.29 -9.00 0.69
C GLY A 210 -17.88 -10.37 0.98
N TYR A 211 -18.00 -11.18 -0.06
CA TYR A 211 -18.46 -12.55 0.06
C TYR A 211 -17.26 -13.48 0.26
N GLY A 212 -16.96 -13.77 1.53
CA GLY A 212 -15.77 -14.49 1.97
C GLY A 212 -15.90 -16.01 1.88
N ALA A 213 -14.80 -16.70 2.20
CA ALA A 213 -14.77 -18.15 2.27
C ALA A 213 -15.77 -18.72 3.31
N ALA A 214 -16.00 -18.01 4.41
CA ALA A 214 -16.96 -18.43 5.43
C ALA A 214 -18.41 -18.37 4.93
N GLU A 215 -18.78 -17.31 4.20
CA GLU A 215 -20.09 -17.17 3.58
C GLU A 215 -20.31 -18.21 2.46
N ARG A 216 -19.28 -18.53 1.67
CA ARG A 216 -19.31 -19.63 0.69
C ARG A 216 -19.59 -21.00 1.32
N VAL A 217 -18.96 -21.28 2.46
CA VAL A 217 -19.20 -22.52 3.22
C VAL A 217 -20.65 -22.58 3.72
N LEU A 218 -21.18 -21.47 4.22
CA LEU A 218 -22.56 -21.39 4.72
C LEU A 218 -23.59 -21.55 3.59
N ASP A 219 -23.36 -20.92 2.44
CA ASP A 219 -24.26 -21.06 1.29
C ASP A 219 -24.19 -22.46 0.68
N ALA A 220 -23.01 -23.07 0.59
CA ALA A 220 -22.87 -24.47 0.17
C ALA A 220 -23.64 -25.42 1.10
N ALA A 221 -23.63 -25.16 2.42
CA ALA A 221 -24.41 -25.93 3.38
C ALA A 221 -25.91 -25.66 3.25
N GLY A 222 -26.32 -24.41 3.03
CA GLY A 222 -27.70 -24.01 2.82
C GLY A 222 -28.31 -24.62 1.55
N ASP A 223 -27.59 -24.61 0.44
CA ASP A 223 -28.02 -25.21 -0.83
C ASP A 223 -28.17 -26.73 -0.71
N ALA A 224 -27.25 -27.40 0.01
CA ALA A 224 -27.34 -28.83 0.28
C ALA A 224 -28.60 -29.18 1.10
N LEU A 225 -28.89 -28.40 2.14
CA LEU A 225 -30.09 -28.60 2.97
C LEU A 225 -31.38 -28.32 2.20
N ARG A 226 -31.40 -27.30 1.34
CA ARG A 226 -32.55 -26.99 0.48
C ARG A 226 -32.82 -28.13 -0.51
N ALA A 227 -31.78 -28.64 -1.18
CA ALA A 227 -31.93 -29.75 -2.12
C ALA A 227 -32.49 -31.03 -1.46
N VAL A 228 -32.08 -31.31 -0.22
CA VAL A 228 -32.63 -32.43 0.58
C VAL A 228 -34.09 -32.20 0.92
N ASN A 229 -34.45 -31.00 1.39
CA ASN A 229 -35.82 -30.67 1.76
C ASN A 229 -36.77 -30.67 0.54
N ASP A 230 -36.34 -30.15 -0.61
CA ASP A 230 -37.15 -30.12 -1.83
C ASP A 230 -37.40 -31.54 -2.36
N TYR A 231 -36.40 -32.43 -2.26
CA TYR A 231 -36.55 -33.83 -2.64
C TYR A 231 -37.49 -34.60 -1.69
N ASP A 232 -37.35 -34.42 -0.38
CA ASP A 232 -38.23 -35.04 0.62
C ASP A 232 -39.68 -34.51 0.52
N ALA A 233 -39.85 -33.21 0.31
CA ALA A 233 -41.16 -32.60 0.06
C ALA A 233 -41.79 -33.13 -1.23
N GLY A 234 -41.00 -33.30 -2.30
CA GLY A 234 -41.46 -33.89 -3.57
C GLY A 234 -41.88 -35.36 -3.44
N LEU A 235 -41.13 -36.15 -2.67
CA LEU A 235 -41.47 -37.54 -2.34
C LEU A 235 -42.83 -37.63 -1.61
N ASN A 236 -43.02 -36.77 -0.60
CA ASN A 236 -44.23 -36.72 0.21
C ASN A 236 -45.44 -36.10 -0.53
N ALA A 237 -45.22 -35.21 -1.51
CA ALA A 237 -46.28 -34.54 -2.25
C ALA A 237 -46.74 -35.29 -3.52
N GLY A 238 -45.92 -36.16 -4.11
CA GLY A 238 -46.12 -36.59 -5.50
C GLY A 238 -46.35 -38.07 -5.78
N THR A 239 -45.98 -39.00 -4.88
CA THR A 239 -45.80 -40.39 -5.33
C THR A 239 -46.87 -41.38 -4.84
N GLY A 240 -47.61 -41.08 -3.77
CA GLY A 240 -48.65 -41.96 -3.21
C GLY A 240 -48.17 -43.36 -2.80
N ARG A 241 -46.86 -43.61 -2.88
CA ARG A 241 -46.20 -44.87 -2.55
C ARG A 241 -45.28 -44.64 -1.35
N PRO A 242 -45.10 -45.64 -0.48
CA PRO A 242 -44.10 -45.55 0.57
C PRO A 242 -42.70 -45.38 -0.05
N PRO A 243 -41.80 -44.60 0.58
CA PRO A 243 -40.43 -44.42 0.10
C PRO A 243 -39.72 -45.78 -0.01
N GLU A 244 -38.98 -45.97 -1.10
CA GLU A 244 -38.23 -47.20 -1.37
C GLU A 244 -36.72 -47.01 -1.12
N ALA A 245 -35.98 -48.11 -1.02
CA ALA A 245 -34.53 -48.09 -0.78
C ALA A 245 -33.75 -47.21 -1.78
N ALA A 246 -34.22 -47.12 -3.03
CA ALA A 246 -33.63 -46.26 -4.05
C ALA A 246 -33.81 -44.75 -3.74
N ASP A 247 -34.94 -44.36 -3.15
CA ASP A 247 -35.22 -42.96 -2.79
C ASP A 247 -34.29 -42.51 -1.64
N TYR A 248 -34.05 -43.40 -0.67
CA TYR A 248 -33.07 -43.18 0.40
C TYR A 248 -31.63 -43.12 -0.13
N GLN A 249 -31.31 -43.89 -1.17
CA GLN A 249 -29.99 -43.84 -1.80
C GLN A 249 -29.75 -42.49 -2.50
N VAL A 250 -30.76 -41.95 -3.19
CA VAL A 250 -30.69 -40.62 -3.83
C VAL A 250 -30.53 -39.51 -2.79
N LEU A 251 -31.27 -39.58 -1.67
CA LEU A 251 -31.09 -38.66 -0.54
C LEU A 251 -29.67 -38.72 0.03
N LEU A 252 -29.14 -39.93 0.23
CA LEU A 252 -27.77 -40.12 0.73
C LEU A 252 -26.73 -39.54 -0.23
N ASP A 253 -26.92 -39.69 -1.54
CA ASP A 253 -25.98 -39.18 -2.54
C ASP A 253 -26.05 -37.64 -2.66
N LEU A 254 -27.24 -37.05 -2.53
CA LEU A 254 -27.43 -35.59 -2.39
C LEU A 254 -26.70 -35.04 -1.16
N VAL A 255 -26.87 -35.69 0.00
CA VAL A 255 -26.20 -35.30 1.24
C VAL A 255 -24.67 -35.41 1.10
N LYS A 256 -24.16 -36.51 0.53
CA LYS A 256 -22.72 -36.69 0.30
C LYS A 256 -22.15 -35.64 -0.64
N SER A 257 -22.84 -35.33 -1.73
CA SER A 257 -22.43 -34.30 -2.68
C SER A 257 -22.38 -32.91 -2.03
N GLY A 258 -23.41 -32.56 -1.26
CA GLY A 258 -23.47 -31.29 -0.52
C GLY A 258 -22.36 -31.18 0.53
N LEU A 259 -22.15 -32.23 1.33
CA LEU A 259 -21.06 -32.28 2.32
C LEU A 259 -19.68 -32.26 1.67
N GLY A 260 -19.53 -32.84 0.47
CA GLY A 260 -18.30 -32.77 -0.32
C GLY A 260 -17.94 -31.33 -0.66
N ARG A 261 -18.89 -30.54 -1.16
CA ARG A 261 -18.69 -29.13 -1.49
C ARG A 261 -18.41 -28.27 -0.26
N VAL A 262 -19.15 -28.48 0.84
CA VAL A 262 -18.89 -27.81 2.13
C VAL A 262 -17.47 -28.12 2.62
N ARG A 263 -17.06 -29.38 2.51
CA ARG A 263 -15.70 -29.80 2.89
C ARG A 263 -14.65 -29.16 1.99
N GLU A 264 -14.85 -29.09 0.68
CA GLU A 264 -13.92 -28.44 -0.25
C GLU A 264 -13.71 -26.97 0.10
N GLU A 265 -14.80 -26.22 0.32
CA GLU A 265 -14.73 -24.81 0.73
C GLU A 265 -14.10 -24.65 2.13
N ALA A 266 -14.40 -25.54 3.07
CA ALA A 266 -13.81 -25.52 4.41
C ALA A 266 -12.32 -25.90 4.41
N VAL A 267 -11.89 -26.83 3.56
CA VAL A 267 -10.48 -27.21 3.38
C VAL A 267 -9.72 -26.10 2.67
N ALA A 268 -10.30 -25.45 1.66
CA ALA A 268 -9.70 -24.28 1.03
C ALA A 268 -9.46 -23.17 2.06
N ARG A 269 -10.42 -22.92 2.94
CA ARG A 269 -10.27 -22.01 4.08
C ARG A 269 -9.18 -22.47 5.06
N SER A 270 -9.20 -23.74 5.46
CA SER A 270 -8.22 -24.30 6.40
C SER A 270 -6.80 -24.24 5.84
N ASN A 271 -6.60 -24.53 4.56
CA ASN A 271 -5.30 -24.47 3.91
C ASN A 271 -4.79 -23.03 3.81
N ALA A 272 -5.70 -22.06 3.57
CA ALA A 272 -5.35 -20.64 3.62
C ALA A 272 -4.88 -20.22 5.02
N VAL A 273 -5.46 -20.79 6.08
CA VAL A 273 -5.04 -20.53 7.47
C VAL A 273 -3.74 -21.25 7.84
N VAL A 274 -3.57 -22.52 7.46
CA VAL A 274 -2.38 -23.34 7.80
C VAL A 274 -1.13 -22.86 7.06
N ALA A 275 -1.26 -22.37 5.82
CA ALA A 275 -0.15 -21.76 5.10
C ALA A 275 0.46 -20.56 5.86
N ILE A 276 -0.34 -19.88 6.70
CA ILE A 276 0.10 -18.75 7.51
C ILE A 276 0.90 -19.24 8.73
N GLU A 277 0.44 -20.28 9.43
CA GLU A 277 1.13 -20.83 10.61
C GLU A 277 2.54 -21.38 10.27
N SER A 278 2.72 -21.96 9.09
CA SER A 278 4.03 -22.43 8.63
C SER A 278 5.03 -21.31 8.33
N ASP A 279 4.56 -20.13 7.91
CA ASP A 279 5.43 -18.97 7.62
C ASP A 279 5.83 -18.22 8.91
N THR A 280 4.99 -18.19 9.94
CA THR A 280 5.32 -17.59 11.25
C THR A 280 6.30 -18.45 12.07
N GLU A 281 6.26 -19.78 11.95
CA GLU A 281 7.25 -20.65 12.61
C GLU A 281 8.64 -20.56 11.97
N GLN A 282 8.75 -20.35 10.65
CA GLN A 282 10.05 -20.15 10.00
C GLN A 282 10.70 -18.79 10.33
N ALA A 283 9.91 -17.75 10.61
CA ALA A 283 10.43 -16.44 11.00
C ALA A 283 11.03 -16.40 12.42
N SER A 284 10.76 -17.42 13.25
CA SER A 284 11.17 -17.49 14.66
C SER A 284 12.36 -18.43 14.91
N ALA A 285 12.94 -19.04 13.88
CA ALA A 285 14.17 -19.82 14.03
C ALA A 285 15.35 -18.88 14.37
N PRO A 286 16.11 -19.12 15.46
CA PRO A 286 17.24 -18.28 15.81
C PRO A 286 18.28 -18.41 14.68
N ARG A 287 18.59 -17.29 14.02
CA ARG A 287 19.72 -17.22 13.09
C ARG A 287 21.00 -17.41 13.92
N GLY A 288 21.58 -18.61 13.83
CA GLY A 288 22.92 -18.91 14.33
C GLY A 288 24.00 -18.23 13.50
#